data_AF-A0A1N7BBF5-F1
#
_entry.id   AF-A0A1N7BBF5-F1
#
_cell.length_a   1.000
_cell.length_b   1.000
_cell.length_c   1.000
_cell.angle_alpha   90.00
_cell.angle_beta   90.00
_cell.angle_gamma   90.00
#
_symmetry.space_group_name_H-M   'P 1'
#
loop_
_entity.id
_entity.type
_entity.pdbx_description
1 polymer ?
#
loop_
_entity_poly.entity_id
_entity_poly.type
_entity_poly.pdbx_seq_one_letter_code
_entity_poly.pdbx_strand_id
1 'polypeptide(L)'
;MGTSKAYGGAGSGLVPSWVDDPSPGVAPGPAPAPPPGGGAPHPGPGQASPPPSRTPPRPDTSGAGSFQGARGAFSRFAKTGSRSALGSAMSSYVRSGTGGARRAARRMGASRAAGARLLGVVRDVQRLGAAETLRQLNLTGLAGRPAADVFLAILEFVCPPGGAVDEAIARQAMLETIGDLAEAGVGDFDAMTPDQMQEFFLDFVARSIEGRVMADLGARGVTLPSDVATVEAAQQQLHDFVTGCTQSELSGRLDGIERLGDRDVEHVVNEIYEAAFELVAAAGEAEQ
;
A
#
# COMPACT_ATOMS: atom_id res chain seq x y z
N MET A 1 -25.08 -31.18 18.70
CA MET A 1 -25.97 -30.09 19.18
C MET A 1 -25.09 -28.99 19.72
N GLY A 2 -25.03 -27.84 19.05
CA GLY A 2 -24.21 -26.69 19.42
C GLY A 2 -24.26 -25.65 18.31
N THR A 3 -25.13 -24.65 18.45
CA THR A 3 -25.38 -23.61 17.44
C THR A 3 -24.66 -22.32 17.82
N SER A 4 -23.53 -22.04 17.19
CA SER A 4 -22.92 -20.70 17.25
C SER A 4 -23.46 -19.88 16.09
N LYS A 5 -24.47 -19.05 16.34
CA LYS A 5 -24.91 -18.00 15.42
C LYS A 5 -23.89 -16.85 15.47
N ALA A 6 -23.48 -16.36 14.31
CA ALA A 6 -22.70 -15.13 14.19
C ALA A 6 -23.59 -13.90 14.49
N TYR A 7 -23.03 -12.93 15.21
CA TYR A 7 -23.66 -11.67 15.56
C TYR A 7 -23.89 -10.82 14.30
N GLY A 8 -25.15 -10.60 13.93
CA GLY A 8 -25.55 -9.61 12.94
C GLY A 8 -25.63 -8.24 13.62
N GLY A 9 -24.71 -7.34 13.29
CA GLY A 9 -24.69 -5.99 13.83
C GLY A 9 -26.00 -5.23 13.65
N ALA A 10 -26.20 -4.16 14.44
CA ALA A 10 -27.42 -3.38 14.46
C ALA A 10 -27.80 -2.84 13.06
N GLY A 11 -29.03 -3.13 12.63
CA GLY A 11 -29.59 -2.71 11.33
C GLY A 11 -29.99 -1.23 11.25
N SER A 12 -29.54 -0.39 12.18
CA SER A 12 -29.78 1.05 12.20
C SER A 12 -28.52 1.77 12.68
N GLY A 13 -28.01 2.69 11.87
CA GLY A 13 -26.79 3.45 12.13
C GLY A 13 -26.82 4.18 13.48
N LEU A 14 -25.63 4.42 14.03
CA LEU A 14 -25.41 5.16 15.28
C LEU A 14 -25.63 6.68 15.07
N VAL A 15 -26.81 7.05 14.58
CA VAL A 15 -27.20 8.45 14.44
C VAL A 15 -28.23 8.75 15.54
N PRO A 16 -27.92 9.64 16.49
CA PRO A 16 -28.87 10.09 17.50
C PRO A 16 -30.13 10.72 16.88
N SER A 17 -31.28 10.48 17.51
CA SER A 17 -32.61 10.89 17.03
C SER A 17 -32.90 12.40 17.01
N TRP A 18 -31.88 13.25 17.18
CA TRP A 18 -31.99 14.71 17.09
C TRP A 18 -31.40 15.30 15.79
N VAL A 19 -30.80 14.47 14.93
CA VAL A 19 -30.10 14.92 13.70
C VAL A 19 -31.02 15.11 12.49
N ASP A 20 -32.28 14.67 12.54
CA ASP A 20 -33.25 14.90 11.47
C ASP A 20 -34.44 15.72 11.98
N ASP A 21 -34.35 17.05 11.85
CA ASP A 21 -35.52 17.93 11.98
C ASP A 21 -35.62 18.80 10.71
N PRO A 22 -36.43 18.41 9.71
CA PRO A 22 -36.71 19.29 8.58
C PRO A 22 -37.79 20.31 8.94
N SER A 23 -37.54 21.57 8.57
CA SER A 23 -38.50 22.68 8.68
C SER A 23 -39.87 22.37 8.06
N PRO A 24 -40.98 22.89 8.64
CA PRO A 24 -42.32 22.52 8.21
C PRO A 24 -42.71 23.24 6.91
N GLY A 25 -43.09 22.48 5.88
CA GLY A 25 -43.60 23.04 4.63
C GLY A 25 -44.26 22.01 3.71
N VAL A 26 -45.59 22.10 3.64
CA VAL A 26 -46.51 21.49 2.64
C VAL A 26 -46.92 20.03 2.90
N ALA A 27 -48.19 19.87 3.30
CA ALA A 27 -48.87 18.58 3.46
C ALA A 27 -49.14 17.89 2.11
N PRO A 28 -48.92 16.57 1.97
CA PRO A 28 -49.45 15.79 0.85
C PRO A 28 -50.93 15.44 1.07
N GLY A 29 -51.74 15.54 0.01
CA GLY A 29 -53.16 15.20 0.02
C GLY A 29 -53.46 13.70 0.22
N PRO A 30 -54.73 13.35 0.53
CA PRO A 30 -55.09 12.00 0.96
C PRO A 30 -55.04 10.97 -0.18
N ALA A 31 -54.50 9.78 0.13
CA ALA A 31 -54.53 8.61 -0.75
C ALA A 31 -55.94 8.00 -0.86
N PRO A 32 -56.32 7.42 -2.02
CA PRO A 32 -57.65 6.87 -2.21
C PRO A 32 -57.83 5.51 -1.48
N ALA A 33 -59.05 5.28 -0.99
CA ALA A 33 -59.46 4.09 -0.27
C ALA A 33 -59.53 2.82 -1.17
N PRO A 34 -59.27 1.61 -0.64
CA PRO A 34 -59.44 0.35 -1.38
C PRO A 34 -60.92 -0.10 -1.40
N PRO A 35 -61.37 -0.81 -2.45
CA PRO A 35 -62.74 -1.35 -2.52
C PRO A 35 -62.91 -2.61 -1.65
N PRO A 36 -64.14 -2.93 -1.19
CA PRO A 36 -64.39 -4.06 -0.32
C PRO A 36 -64.71 -5.35 -1.09
N GLY A 37 -64.19 -6.47 -0.56
CA GLY A 37 -64.86 -7.77 -0.65
C GLY A 37 -64.30 -8.77 -1.67
N GLY A 38 -63.93 -9.96 -1.17
CA GLY A 38 -63.72 -11.15 -2.01
C GLY A 38 -62.89 -12.26 -1.37
N GLY A 39 -63.51 -13.06 -0.49
CA GLY A 39 -63.25 -14.48 -0.27
C GLY A 39 -61.80 -14.99 -0.04
N ALA A 40 -61.51 -15.41 1.18
CA ALA A 40 -60.38 -16.29 1.47
C ALA A 40 -60.59 -17.70 0.86
N PRO A 41 -59.54 -18.33 0.29
CA PRO A 41 -59.45 -19.78 0.21
C PRO A 41 -58.34 -20.32 1.14
N HIS A 42 -58.65 -21.43 1.79
CA HIS A 42 -57.78 -22.24 2.66
C HIS A 42 -56.49 -22.73 1.94
N PRO A 43 -55.42 -23.06 2.71
CA PRO A 43 -54.13 -23.47 2.14
C PRO A 43 -54.13 -24.94 1.70
N GLY A 44 -53.79 -25.19 0.43
CA GLY A 44 -53.41 -26.50 -0.09
C GLY A 44 -51.91 -26.78 0.07
N PRO A 45 -51.46 -28.04 0.06
CA PRO A 45 -50.11 -28.40 0.49
C PRO A 45 -49.06 -28.22 -0.63
N GLY A 46 -47.90 -27.68 -0.24
CA GLY A 46 -46.60 -27.98 -0.84
C GLY A 46 -46.32 -27.43 -2.24
N GLN A 47 -45.80 -26.20 -2.33
CA GLN A 47 -44.89 -25.82 -3.41
C GLN A 47 -43.58 -25.33 -2.80
N ALA A 48 -42.50 -26.05 -3.10
CA ALA A 48 -41.14 -25.70 -2.70
C ALA A 48 -40.71 -24.42 -3.42
N SER A 49 -40.20 -23.45 -2.67
CA SER A 49 -39.60 -22.23 -3.23
C SER A 49 -38.40 -22.59 -4.13
N PRO A 50 -38.26 -21.99 -5.31
CA PRO A 50 -37.09 -22.20 -6.15
C PRO A 50 -35.82 -21.67 -5.45
N PRO A 51 -34.65 -22.29 -5.66
CA PRO A 51 -33.41 -21.86 -5.04
C PRO A 51 -33.04 -20.44 -5.47
N PRO A 52 -32.42 -19.62 -4.60
CA PRO A 52 -32.03 -18.27 -4.96
C PRO A 52 -31.05 -18.30 -6.13
N SER A 53 -31.44 -17.64 -7.22
CA SER A 53 -30.57 -17.40 -8.37
C SER A 53 -29.31 -16.68 -7.91
N ARG A 54 -28.15 -17.33 -8.08
CA ARG A 54 -26.84 -16.73 -7.84
C ARG A 54 -26.64 -15.60 -8.85
N THR A 55 -26.91 -14.37 -8.43
CA THR A 55 -26.50 -13.19 -9.20
C THR A 55 -24.98 -13.25 -9.40
N PRO A 56 -24.48 -13.15 -10.64
CA PRO A 56 -23.05 -13.04 -10.88
C PRO A 56 -22.51 -11.83 -10.10
N PRO A 57 -21.29 -11.92 -9.53
CA PRO A 57 -20.70 -10.81 -8.80
C PRO A 57 -20.68 -9.58 -9.69
N ARG A 58 -21.18 -8.46 -9.15
CA ARG A 58 -21.16 -7.16 -9.82
C ARG A 58 -19.70 -6.82 -10.16
N PRO A 59 -19.39 -6.42 -11.40
CA PRO A 59 -18.02 -6.02 -11.75
C PRO A 59 -17.55 -4.90 -10.82
N ASP A 60 -16.33 -5.04 -10.29
CA ASP A 60 -15.74 -4.06 -9.37
C ASP A 60 -15.57 -2.72 -10.10
N THR A 61 -16.34 -1.71 -9.68
CA THR A 61 -16.32 -0.38 -10.28
C THR A 61 -15.20 0.51 -9.73
N SER A 62 -14.29 -0.05 -8.93
CA SER A 62 -13.13 0.65 -8.34
C SER A 62 -11.97 0.85 -9.33
N GLY A 63 -12.02 0.21 -10.50
CA GLY A 63 -10.98 0.30 -11.52
C GLY A 63 -9.72 -0.54 -11.22
N ALA A 64 -9.71 -1.30 -10.12
CA ALA A 64 -8.73 -2.34 -9.83
C ALA A 64 -9.23 -3.68 -10.37
N GLY A 65 -8.36 -4.44 -11.04
CA GLY A 65 -8.69 -5.81 -11.45
C GLY A 65 -8.70 -6.76 -10.24
N SER A 66 -9.22 -7.96 -10.44
CA SER A 66 -9.18 -8.98 -9.39
C SER A 66 -7.74 -9.40 -9.11
N PHE A 67 -7.30 -9.26 -7.85
CA PHE A 67 -6.01 -9.78 -7.39
C PHE A 67 -5.93 -11.32 -7.33
N GLN A 68 -6.94 -12.04 -7.81
CA GLN A 68 -7.02 -13.50 -7.69
C GLN A 68 -5.82 -14.23 -8.32
N GLY A 69 -5.40 -13.83 -9.54
CA GLY A 69 -4.24 -14.42 -10.21
C GLY A 69 -2.95 -14.20 -9.43
N ALA A 70 -2.70 -12.95 -9.03
CA ALA A 70 -1.55 -12.57 -8.23
C ALA A 70 -1.51 -13.31 -6.88
N ARG A 71 -2.64 -13.38 -6.16
CA ARG A 71 -2.74 -14.10 -4.87
C ARG A 71 -2.48 -15.59 -5.01
N GLY A 72 -2.97 -16.22 -6.08
CA GLY A 72 -2.74 -17.64 -6.35
C GLY A 72 -1.27 -17.95 -6.60
N ALA A 73 -0.61 -17.15 -7.44
CA ALA A 73 0.82 -17.26 -7.69
C ALA A 73 1.65 -16.96 -6.44
N PHE A 74 1.31 -15.91 -5.69
CA PHE A 74 1.99 -15.53 -4.45
C PHE A 74 1.86 -16.61 -3.37
N SER A 75 0.69 -17.24 -3.25
CA SER A 75 0.49 -18.37 -2.34
C SER A 75 1.30 -19.61 -2.72
N ARG A 76 1.55 -19.83 -4.01
CA ARG A 76 2.44 -20.90 -4.48
C ARG A 76 3.89 -20.54 -4.15
N PHE A 77 4.30 -19.30 -4.44
CA PHE A 77 5.61 -18.78 -4.08
C PHE A 77 5.89 -18.96 -2.58
N ALA A 78 5.02 -18.44 -1.70
CA ALA A 78 5.19 -18.51 -0.25
C ALA A 78 5.35 -19.95 0.28
N LYS A 79 4.79 -20.96 -0.42
CA LYS A 79 4.90 -22.38 -0.04
C LYS A 79 6.13 -23.09 -0.62
N THR A 80 6.69 -22.58 -1.72
CA THR A 80 7.66 -23.32 -2.54
C THR A 80 8.98 -22.60 -2.74
N GLY A 81 9.06 -21.29 -2.49
CA GLY A 81 10.22 -20.46 -2.84
C GLY A 81 10.49 -20.35 -4.34
N SER A 82 9.50 -20.65 -5.19
CA SER A 82 9.68 -20.65 -6.65
C SER A 82 9.79 -19.23 -7.20
N ARG A 83 10.93 -18.91 -7.86
CA ARG A 83 11.15 -17.62 -8.54
C ARG A 83 10.15 -17.35 -9.66
N SER A 84 9.83 -18.34 -10.48
CA SER A 84 8.80 -18.19 -11.52
C SER A 84 7.41 -17.93 -10.96
N ALA A 85 7.07 -18.50 -9.79
CA ALA A 85 5.83 -18.18 -9.08
C ALA A 85 5.84 -16.76 -8.50
N LEU A 86 6.98 -16.28 -7.99
CA LEU A 86 7.15 -14.89 -7.56
C LEU A 86 7.00 -13.93 -8.75
N GLY A 87 7.71 -14.16 -9.85
CA GLY A 87 7.61 -13.36 -11.07
C GLY A 87 6.18 -13.31 -11.62
N SER A 88 5.51 -14.47 -11.68
CA SER A 88 4.08 -14.56 -12.04
C SER A 88 3.19 -13.72 -11.11
N ALA A 89 3.46 -13.73 -9.80
CA ALA A 89 2.69 -12.97 -8.83
C ALA A 89 2.88 -11.46 -9.02
N MET A 90 4.12 -11.01 -9.20
CA MET A 90 4.47 -9.60 -9.35
C MET A 90 3.96 -9.03 -10.68
N SER A 91 4.17 -9.74 -11.79
CA SER A 91 3.61 -9.36 -13.10
C SER A 91 2.08 -9.30 -13.04
N SER A 92 1.41 -10.34 -12.52
CA SER A 92 -0.05 -10.36 -12.39
C SER A 92 -0.57 -9.24 -11.49
N TYR A 93 0.15 -8.92 -10.41
CA TYR A 93 -0.18 -7.84 -9.48
C TYR A 93 -0.20 -6.49 -10.22
N VAL A 94 0.86 -6.19 -10.97
CA VAL A 94 0.96 -4.91 -11.69
C VAL A 94 0.05 -4.88 -12.92
N ARG A 95 0.12 -5.87 -13.81
CA ARG A 95 -0.59 -5.84 -15.10
C ARG A 95 -2.10 -5.93 -14.92
N SER A 96 -2.56 -6.93 -14.17
CA SER A 96 -3.99 -7.25 -14.05
C SER A 96 -4.60 -6.73 -12.75
N GLY A 97 -3.91 -6.90 -11.62
CA GLY A 97 -4.44 -6.55 -10.30
C GLY A 97 -4.63 -5.03 -10.13
N THR A 98 -3.60 -4.25 -10.38
CA THR A 98 -3.68 -2.78 -10.30
C THR A 98 -4.10 -2.14 -11.63
N GLY A 99 -3.94 -2.85 -12.76
CA GLY A 99 -4.27 -2.34 -14.09
C GLY A 99 -3.16 -1.50 -14.71
N GLY A 100 -1.90 -1.76 -14.35
CA GLY A 100 -0.69 -1.15 -14.91
C GLY A 100 0.14 -0.36 -13.89
N ALA A 101 1.41 -0.13 -14.22
CA ALA A 101 2.40 0.51 -13.35
C ALA A 101 1.95 1.90 -12.86
N ARG A 102 1.39 2.73 -13.76
CA ARG A 102 0.84 4.04 -13.40
C ARG A 102 -0.26 3.98 -12.33
N ARG A 103 -1.14 2.98 -12.39
CA ARG A 103 -2.21 2.82 -11.39
C ARG A 103 -1.65 2.25 -10.09
N ALA A 104 -0.68 1.33 -10.15
CA ALA A 104 0.05 0.85 -8.99
C ALA A 104 0.74 2.01 -8.25
N ALA A 105 1.49 2.85 -8.95
CA ALA A 105 2.15 4.02 -8.40
C ALA A 105 1.16 5.02 -7.77
N ARG A 106 0.02 5.28 -8.41
CA ARG A 106 -1.02 6.16 -7.84
C ARG A 106 -1.51 5.68 -6.47
N ARG A 107 -1.59 4.37 -6.24
CA ARG A 107 -1.97 3.77 -4.95
C ARG A 107 -0.90 3.92 -3.85
N MET A 108 0.32 4.30 -4.20
CA MET A 108 1.38 4.61 -3.25
C MET A 108 1.28 6.04 -2.69
N GLY A 109 0.08 6.55 -2.41
CA GLY A 109 -0.13 7.96 -2.04
C GLY A 109 0.72 8.41 -0.85
N ALA A 110 0.62 7.69 0.29
CA ALA A 110 1.39 8.01 1.49
C ALA A 110 2.90 7.80 1.29
N SER A 111 3.31 6.69 0.67
CA SER A 111 4.71 6.39 0.39
C SER A 111 5.36 7.37 -0.58
N ARG A 112 4.65 7.83 -1.63
CA ARG A 112 5.12 8.90 -2.53
C ARG A 112 5.27 10.23 -1.82
N ALA A 113 4.32 10.59 -0.94
CA ALA A 113 4.43 11.81 -0.16
C ALA A 113 5.62 11.76 0.83
N ALA A 114 5.82 10.63 1.50
CA ALA A 114 7.00 10.40 2.34
C ALA A 114 8.29 10.41 1.51
N GLY A 115 8.32 9.71 0.38
CA GLY A 115 9.45 9.70 -0.54
C GLY A 115 9.82 11.10 -1.03
N ALA A 116 8.85 11.96 -1.36
CA ALA A 116 9.12 13.35 -1.74
C ALA A 116 9.78 14.15 -0.61
N ARG A 117 9.35 13.96 0.65
CA ARG A 117 10.00 14.57 1.81
C ARG A 117 11.41 14.03 2.01
N LEU A 118 11.61 12.71 1.93
CA LEU A 118 12.92 12.07 2.06
C LEU A 118 13.89 12.56 0.98
N LEU A 119 13.46 12.55 -0.29
CA LEU A 119 14.28 13.00 -1.41
C LEU A 119 14.58 14.50 -1.33
N GLY A 120 13.66 15.30 -0.77
CA GLY A 120 13.91 16.70 -0.42
C GLY A 120 15.04 16.85 0.58
N VAL A 121 15.07 16.03 1.64
CA VAL A 121 16.18 16.00 2.60
C VAL A 121 17.48 15.59 1.93
N VAL A 122 17.48 14.51 1.14
CA VAL A 122 18.68 14.04 0.40
C VAL A 122 19.22 15.14 -0.51
N ARG A 123 18.35 15.81 -1.27
CA ARG A 123 18.68 16.97 -2.10
C ARG A 123 19.29 18.09 -1.26
N ASP A 124 18.67 18.45 -0.14
CA ASP A 124 19.12 19.57 0.67
C ASP A 124 20.47 19.29 1.33
N VAL A 125 20.75 18.04 1.72
CA VAL A 125 22.10 17.64 2.16
C VAL A 125 23.11 17.84 1.04
N GLN A 126 22.81 17.44 -0.19
CA GLN A 126 23.73 17.62 -1.33
C GLN A 126 23.92 19.10 -1.70
N ARG A 127 22.87 19.93 -1.55
CA ARG A 127 22.88 21.35 -1.93
C ARG A 127 23.49 22.26 -0.87
N LEU A 128 23.17 22.02 0.40
CA LEU A 128 23.45 22.91 1.53
C LEU A 128 24.45 22.31 2.54
N GLY A 129 24.64 20.99 2.51
CA GLY A 129 25.37 20.25 3.51
C GLY A 129 24.47 19.70 4.62
N ALA A 130 24.93 18.64 5.28
CA ALA A 130 24.19 17.93 6.32
C ALA A 130 23.89 18.81 7.54
N ALA A 131 24.88 19.55 8.05
CA ALA A 131 24.71 20.43 9.22
C ALA A 131 23.64 21.51 9.01
N GLU A 132 23.61 22.15 7.84
CA GLU A 132 22.61 23.18 7.51
C GLU A 132 21.21 22.57 7.32
N THR A 133 21.13 21.39 6.71
CA THR A 133 19.87 20.64 6.58
C THR A 133 19.30 20.27 7.93
N LEU A 134 20.12 19.73 8.84
CA LEU A 134 19.71 19.43 10.22
C LEU A 134 19.27 20.68 10.97
N ARG A 135 19.95 21.82 10.77
CA ARG A 135 19.53 23.10 11.35
C ARG A 135 18.13 23.50 10.89
N GLN A 136 17.82 23.38 9.59
CA GLN A 136 16.49 23.71 9.04
C GLN A 136 15.39 22.79 9.56
N LEU A 137 15.73 21.54 9.86
CA LEU A 137 14.82 20.57 10.48
C LEU A 137 14.71 20.71 12.01
N ASN A 138 15.39 21.69 12.62
CA ASN A 138 15.51 21.84 14.08
C ASN A 138 16.17 20.63 14.78
N LEU A 139 17.09 19.96 14.09
CA LEU A 139 17.83 18.78 14.52
C LEU A 139 19.33 19.05 14.73
N THR A 140 19.73 20.30 15.01
CA THR A 140 21.15 20.70 15.17
C THR A 140 21.92 19.86 16.19
N GLY A 141 21.23 19.34 17.23
CA GLY A 141 21.84 18.46 18.24
C GLY A 141 22.25 17.08 17.72
N LEU A 142 21.93 16.75 16.47
CA LEU A 142 22.28 15.49 15.82
C LEU A 142 23.46 15.60 14.85
N ALA A 143 24.10 16.77 14.75
CA ALA A 143 25.33 16.91 13.96
C ALA A 143 26.42 15.94 14.45
N GLY A 144 27.12 15.28 13.51
CA GLY A 144 28.13 14.27 13.79
C GLY A 144 27.63 12.99 14.46
N ARG A 145 26.31 12.72 14.45
CA ARG A 145 25.75 11.46 14.97
C ARG A 145 25.68 10.38 13.88
N PRO A 146 25.60 9.09 14.26
CA PRO A 146 25.43 7.99 13.30
C PRO A 146 24.23 8.22 12.38
N ALA A 147 24.37 7.88 11.09
CA ALA A 147 23.33 8.09 10.10
C ALA A 147 21.98 7.47 10.49
N ALA A 148 21.98 6.26 11.05
CA ALA A 148 20.77 5.59 11.53
C ALA A 148 20.04 6.41 12.61
N ASP A 149 20.75 6.97 13.60
CA ASP A 149 20.16 7.82 14.65
C ASP A 149 19.54 9.09 14.06
N VAL A 150 20.19 9.68 13.06
CA VAL A 150 19.70 10.88 12.38
C VAL A 150 18.45 10.58 11.55
N PHE A 151 18.44 9.49 10.78
CA PHE A 151 17.27 9.08 10.01
C PHE A 151 16.09 8.67 10.90
N LEU A 152 16.33 8.08 12.08
CA LEU A 152 15.27 7.84 13.07
C LEU A 152 14.60 9.14 13.53
N ALA A 153 15.36 10.22 13.70
CA ALA A 153 14.78 11.52 14.05
C ALA A 153 14.05 12.16 12.85
N ILE A 154 14.59 12.04 11.64
CA ILE A 154 13.98 12.52 10.40
C ILE A 154 12.67 11.78 10.08
N LEU A 155 12.57 10.50 10.46
CA LEU A 155 11.41 9.65 10.25
C LEU A 155 10.11 10.28 10.75
N GLU A 156 10.10 10.99 11.88
CA GLU A 156 8.88 11.61 12.41
C GLU A 156 8.34 12.74 11.52
N PHE A 157 9.20 13.37 10.71
CA PHE A 157 8.81 14.38 9.73
C PHE A 157 8.45 13.77 8.38
N VAL A 158 9.19 12.73 7.99
CA VAL A 158 9.04 12.09 6.68
C VAL A 158 7.87 11.11 6.67
N CYS A 159 7.66 10.35 7.74
CA CYS A 159 6.62 9.33 7.90
C CYS A 159 5.84 9.59 9.21
N PRO A 160 5.07 10.70 9.29
CA PRO A 160 4.33 11.03 10.49
C PRO A 160 3.37 9.89 10.87
N PRO A 161 3.20 9.60 12.17
CA PRO A 161 2.33 8.52 12.61
C PRO A 161 0.89 8.82 12.18
N GLY A 162 0.24 7.82 11.60
CA GLY A 162 -1.12 7.94 11.11
C GLY A 162 -1.87 6.61 11.22
N GLY A 163 -3.18 6.65 11.01
CA GLY A 163 -4.07 5.50 11.21
C GLY A 163 -4.31 4.69 9.94
N ALA A 164 -3.89 5.18 8.76
CA ALA A 164 -4.11 4.47 7.51
C ALA A 164 -3.06 3.37 7.28
N VAL A 165 -3.50 2.25 6.70
CA VAL A 165 -2.58 1.16 6.30
C VAL A 165 -1.46 1.67 5.40
N ASP A 166 -1.79 2.60 4.50
CA ASP A 166 -0.84 3.24 3.58
C ASP A 166 0.27 4.00 4.30
N GLU A 167 -0.05 4.70 5.38
CA GLU A 167 0.92 5.44 6.21
C GLU A 167 1.78 4.46 7.01
N ALA A 168 1.17 3.39 7.53
CA ALA A 168 1.89 2.32 8.21
C ALA A 168 2.90 1.63 7.28
N ILE A 169 2.54 1.37 6.00
CA ILE A 169 3.45 0.81 5.00
C ILE A 169 4.65 1.73 4.79
N ALA A 170 4.44 3.04 4.59
CA ALA A 170 5.54 3.98 4.42
C ALA A 170 6.44 4.05 5.66
N ARG A 171 5.85 4.06 6.85
CA ARG A 171 6.62 4.10 8.10
C ARG A 171 7.42 2.82 8.35
N GLN A 172 6.84 1.65 8.10
CA GLN A 172 7.56 0.37 8.22
C GLN A 172 8.71 0.31 7.22
N ALA A 173 8.48 0.69 5.95
CA ALA A 173 9.55 0.73 4.95
C ALA A 173 10.74 1.59 5.40
N MET A 174 10.47 2.78 5.94
CA MET A 174 11.53 3.64 6.49
C MET A 174 12.29 2.99 7.66
N LEU A 175 11.58 2.38 8.61
CA LEU A 175 12.22 1.72 9.77
C LEU A 175 13.12 0.56 9.33
N GLU A 176 12.66 -0.22 8.37
CA GLU A 176 13.41 -1.32 7.81
C GLU A 176 14.65 -0.83 7.05
N THR A 177 14.54 0.22 6.22
CA THR A 177 15.70 0.84 5.54
C THR A 177 16.73 1.37 6.55
N ILE A 178 16.26 1.98 7.64
CA ILE A 178 17.14 2.41 8.75
C ILE A 178 17.83 1.22 9.41
N GLY A 179 17.11 0.11 9.57
CA GLY A 179 17.66 -1.15 10.07
C GLY A 179 18.82 -1.64 9.22
N ASP A 180 18.62 -1.72 7.90
CA ASP A 180 19.67 -2.14 6.96
C ASP A 180 20.89 -1.21 7.01
N LEU A 181 20.64 0.11 7.07
CA LEU A 181 21.69 1.11 7.17
C LEU A 181 22.54 0.93 8.44
N ALA A 182 21.89 0.59 9.55
CA ALA A 182 22.55 0.32 10.83
C ALA A 182 23.36 -0.98 10.78
N GLU A 183 22.81 -2.04 10.17
CA GLU A 183 23.51 -3.32 9.99
C GLU A 183 24.73 -3.20 9.06
N ALA A 184 24.62 -2.38 8.01
CA ALA A 184 25.72 -2.06 7.12
C ALA A 184 26.84 -1.23 7.79
N GLY A 185 26.56 -0.65 8.97
CA GLY A 185 27.53 0.14 9.71
C GLY A 185 27.94 1.43 9.00
N VAL A 186 27.02 2.04 8.24
CA VAL A 186 27.25 3.36 7.66
C VAL A 186 27.49 4.34 8.80
N GLY A 187 28.60 5.08 8.71
CA GLY A 187 29.10 5.92 9.79
C GLY A 187 28.24 7.15 10.09
N ASP A 188 28.90 8.27 10.36
CA ASP A 188 28.21 9.51 10.71
C ASP A 188 27.40 10.06 9.53
N PHE A 189 26.25 10.67 9.82
CA PHE A 189 25.35 11.23 8.80
C PHE A 189 26.05 12.25 7.89
N ASP A 190 26.91 13.08 8.48
CA ASP A 190 27.66 14.13 7.77
C ASP A 190 28.73 13.58 6.82
N ALA A 191 29.08 12.29 6.95
CA ALA A 191 30.07 11.59 6.14
C ALA A 191 29.44 10.72 5.03
N MET A 192 28.12 10.61 4.98
CA MET A 192 27.44 9.85 3.92
C MET A 192 27.69 10.48 2.55
N THR A 193 28.01 9.64 1.57
CA THR A 193 28.16 10.09 0.19
C THR A 193 26.80 10.38 -0.46
N PRO A 194 26.75 11.18 -1.53
CA PRO A 194 25.53 11.34 -2.33
C PRO A 194 24.93 10.00 -2.76
N ASP A 195 25.78 9.06 -3.18
CA ASP A 195 25.36 7.72 -3.62
C ASP A 195 24.72 6.93 -2.46
N GLN A 196 25.30 6.94 -1.27
CA GLN A 196 24.73 6.29 -0.09
C GLN A 196 23.37 6.88 0.31
N MET A 197 23.22 8.20 0.20
CA MET A 197 21.94 8.87 0.48
C MET A 197 20.87 8.53 -0.58
N GLN A 198 21.28 8.41 -1.84
CA GLN A 198 20.39 8.02 -2.94
C GLN A 198 19.99 6.55 -2.85
N GLU A 199 20.93 5.66 -2.51
CA GLU A 199 20.69 4.24 -2.24
C GLU A 199 19.68 4.07 -1.10
N PHE A 200 19.89 4.75 0.03
CA PHE A 200 18.93 4.77 1.13
C PHE A 200 17.51 5.20 0.69
N PHE A 201 17.41 6.21 -0.19
CA PHE A 201 16.12 6.61 -0.74
C PHE A 201 15.49 5.53 -1.63
N LEU A 202 16.26 4.86 -2.49
CA LEU A 202 15.76 3.79 -3.36
C LEU A 202 15.36 2.54 -2.57
N ASP A 203 16.08 2.22 -1.50
CA ASP A 203 15.72 1.13 -0.59
C ASP A 203 14.39 1.41 0.11
N PHE A 204 14.16 2.64 0.54
CA PHE A 204 12.84 3.07 1.04
C PHE A 204 11.73 2.86 -0.01
N VAL A 205 11.99 3.22 -1.27
CA VAL A 205 11.03 3.00 -2.37
C VAL A 205 10.74 1.50 -2.54
N ALA A 206 11.77 0.65 -2.63
CA ALA A 206 11.64 -0.79 -2.78
C ALA A 206 10.83 -1.41 -1.61
N ARG A 207 11.23 -1.16 -0.37
CA ARG A 207 10.55 -1.65 0.83
C ARG A 207 9.10 -1.19 0.92
N SER A 208 8.80 0.03 0.48
CA SER A 208 7.42 0.52 0.44
C SER A 208 6.56 -0.22 -0.60
N ILE A 209 7.13 -0.59 -1.75
CA ILE A 209 6.47 -1.42 -2.77
C ILE A 209 6.21 -2.82 -2.23
N GLU A 210 7.18 -3.43 -1.56
CA GLU A 210 7.05 -4.74 -0.91
C GLU A 210 5.94 -4.73 0.12
N GLY A 211 5.94 -3.75 1.04
CA GLY A 211 4.89 -3.59 2.04
C GLY A 211 3.50 -3.42 1.43
N ARG A 212 3.40 -2.69 0.30
CA ARG A 212 2.14 -2.56 -0.44
C ARG A 212 1.67 -3.88 -1.03
N VAL A 213 2.56 -4.61 -1.69
CA VAL A 213 2.27 -5.91 -2.31
C VAL A 213 1.83 -6.90 -1.24
N MET A 214 2.54 -6.95 -0.12
CA MET A 214 2.20 -7.78 1.03
C MET A 214 0.84 -7.42 1.62
N ALA A 215 0.51 -6.13 1.75
CA ALA A 215 -0.80 -5.70 2.24
C ALA A 215 -1.95 -6.10 1.29
N ASP A 216 -1.75 -5.91 -0.02
CA ASP A 216 -2.78 -6.19 -1.03
C ASP A 216 -3.01 -7.70 -1.24
N LEU A 217 -1.92 -8.48 -1.24
CA LEU A 217 -1.95 -9.91 -1.50
C LEU A 217 -2.21 -10.71 -0.21
N GLY A 218 -1.68 -10.27 0.92
CA GLY A 218 -1.87 -10.91 2.23
C GLY A 218 -3.31 -10.82 2.77
N ALA A 219 -4.08 -9.81 2.35
CA ALA A 219 -5.48 -9.69 2.73
C ALA A 219 -6.35 -10.77 2.05
N ARG A 220 -6.87 -11.70 2.87
CA ARG A 220 -7.81 -12.79 2.51
C ARG A 220 -7.26 -13.79 1.48
N GLY A 221 -6.86 -14.97 1.97
CA GLY A 221 -6.69 -16.16 1.12
C GLY A 221 -5.25 -16.57 0.81
N VAL A 222 -4.23 -15.85 1.29
CA VAL A 222 -2.86 -16.37 1.29
C VAL A 222 -2.73 -17.37 2.43
N THR A 223 -2.45 -18.63 2.09
CA THR A 223 -2.03 -19.61 3.08
C THR A 223 -0.55 -19.40 3.33
N LEU A 224 -0.22 -18.66 4.39
CA LEU A 224 1.17 -18.53 4.84
C LEU A 224 1.63 -19.89 5.42
N PRO A 225 2.92 -20.24 5.25
CA PRO A 225 3.56 -21.29 6.04
C PRO A 225 3.36 -21.02 7.54
N SER A 226 3.26 -22.09 8.34
CA SER A 226 3.21 -21.98 9.80
C SER A 226 4.59 -21.77 10.44
N ASP A 227 5.64 -21.73 9.62
CA ASP A 227 7.03 -21.64 10.04
C ASP A 227 7.59 -20.24 9.75
N VAL A 228 8.21 -19.64 10.77
CA VAL A 228 8.74 -18.27 10.72
C VAL A 228 9.88 -18.17 9.71
N ALA A 229 10.79 -19.15 9.68
CA ALA A 229 11.93 -19.14 8.77
C ALA A 229 11.50 -19.16 7.29
N THR A 230 10.41 -19.86 6.97
CA THR A 230 9.84 -19.87 5.61
C THR A 230 9.24 -18.51 5.24
N VAL A 231 8.64 -17.80 6.20
CA VAL A 231 8.09 -16.45 5.97
C VAL A 231 9.23 -15.45 5.76
N GLU A 232 10.27 -15.50 6.59
CA GLU A 232 11.47 -14.65 6.44
C GLU A 232 12.16 -14.89 5.10
N ALA A 233 12.34 -16.14 4.69
CA ALA A 233 12.91 -16.47 3.38
C ALA A 233 12.06 -15.95 2.21
N ALA A 234 10.73 -16.00 2.32
CA ALA A 234 9.85 -15.45 1.30
C ALA A 234 9.89 -13.91 1.26
N GLN A 235 10.01 -13.24 2.41
CA GLN A 235 10.21 -11.80 2.48
C GLN A 235 11.54 -11.39 1.86
N GLN A 236 12.64 -12.09 2.19
CA GLN A 236 13.95 -11.83 1.60
C GLN A 236 13.94 -12.02 0.08
N GLN A 237 13.34 -13.09 -0.43
CA GLN A 237 13.25 -13.32 -1.88
C GLN A 237 12.40 -12.26 -2.60
N LEU A 238 11.34 -11.77 -1.97
CA LEU A 238 10.56 -10.65 -2.50
C LEU A 238 11.40 -9.37 -2.53
N HIS A 239 12.14 -9.09 -1.46
CA HIS A 239 13.04 -7.94 -1.36
C HIS A 239 14.11 -7.99 -2.45
N ASP A 240 14.88 -9.08 -2.53
CA ASP A 240 15.92 -9.28 -3.54
C ASP A 240 15.40 -9.13 -4.97
N PHE A 241 14.16 -9.59 -5.23
CA PHE A 241 13.52 -9.45 -6.53
C PHE A 241 13.20 -7.98 -6.84
N VAL A 242 12.62 -7.24 -5.90
CA VAL A 242 12.24 -5.84 -6.10
C VAL A 242 13.48 -4.96 -6.21
N THR A 243 14.44 -5.07 -5.30
CA THR A 243 15.68 -4.29 -5.35
C THR A 243 16.50 -4.62 -6.59
N GLY A 244 16.67 -5.90 -6.90
CA GLY A 244 17.46 -6.38 -8.04
C GLY A 244 16.96 -5.88 -9.40
N CYS A 245 15.65 -5.65 -9.58
CA CYS A 245 15.10 -5.11 -10.82
C CYS A 245 14.99 -3.58 -10.85
N THR A 246 15.12 -2.88 -9.72
CA THR A 246 14.86 -1.44 -9.63
C THR A 246 16.12 -0.60 -9.40
N GLN A 247 17.06 -1.06 -8.59
CA GLN A 247 18.16 -0.22 -8.06
C GLN A 247 19.01 0.42 -9.17
N SER A 248 19.49 -0.38 -10.14
CA SER A 248 20.37 0.10 -11.21
C SER A 248 19.68 1.05 -12.19
N GLU A 249 18.40 0.84 -12.49
CA GLU A 249 17.66 1.63 -13.48
C GLU A 249 17.12 2.94 -12.88
N LEU A 250 16.83 2.94 -11.57
CA LEU A 250 16.29 4.10 -10.88
C LEU A 250 17.39 5.07 -10.38
N SER A 251 18.61 4.59 -10.14
CA SER A 251 19.72 5.46 -9.68
C SER A 251 20.00 6.60 -10.65
N GLY A 252 20.04 6.33 -11.98
CA GLY A 252 20.25 7.38 -12.99
C GLY A 252 19.14 8.45 -13.04
N ARG A 253 17.97 8.20 -12.42
CA ARG A 253 16.90 9.22 -12.30
C ARG A 253 17.13 10.20 -11.15
N LEU A 254 18.12 9.93 -10.31
CA LEU A 254 18.52 10.77 -9.18
C LEU A 254 19.73 11.66 -9.52
N ASP A 255 20.25 11.57 -10.75
CA ASP A 255 21.33 12.43 -11.22
C ASP A 255 20.90 13.91 -11.20
N GLY A 256 21.69 14.73 -10.52
CA GLY A 256 21.48 16.18 -10.50
C GLY A 256 20.33 16.67 -9.62
N ILE A 257 19.84 15.84 -8.69
CA ILE A 257 18.73 16.20 -7.79
C ILE A 257 18.98 17.49 -7.02
N GLU A 258 20.23 17.84 -6.69
CA GLU A 258 20.64 19.06 -5.98
C GLU A 258 20.20 20.36 -6.69
N ARG A 259 19.90 20.29 -7.99
CA ARG A 259 19.43 21.42 -8.81
C ARG A 259 17.90 21.56 -8.85
N LEU A 260 17.15 20.58 -8.33
CA LEU A 260 15.70 20.51 -8.47
C LEU A 260 14.96 21.40 -7.45
N GLY A 261 13.85 22.00 -7.89
CA GLY A 261 12.88 22.63 -7.00
C GLY A 261 11.96 21.60 -6.32
N ASP A 262 11.18 22.02 -5.32
CA ASP A 262 10.30 21.10 -4.56
C ASP A 262 9.26 20.41 -5.44
N ARG A 263 8.66 21.13 -6.40
CA ARG A 263 7.70 20.56 -7.35
C ARG A 263 8.34 19.50 -8.26
N ASP A 264 9.59 19.71 -8.63
CA ASP A 264 10.33 18.78 -9.48
C ASP A 264 10.71 17.52 -8.70
N VAL A 265 11.06 17.65 -7.41
CA VAL A 265 11.27 16.50 -6.51
C VAL A 265 10.01 15.63 -6.42
N GLU A 266 8.84 16.23 -6.19
CA GLU A 266 7.57 15.47 -6.18
C GLU A 266 7.31 14.76 -7.51
N HIS A 267 7.61 15.42 -8.64
CA HIS A 267 7.47 14.83 -9.96
C HIS A 267 8.41 13.63 -10.15
N VAL A 268 9.69 13.77 -9.82
CA VAL A 268 10.70 12.70 -9.88
C VAL A 268 10.27 11.50 -9.03
N VAL A 269 9.81 11.70 -7.80
CA VAL A 269 9.32 10.60 -6.97
C VAL A 269 8.14 9.87 -7.63
N ASN A 270 7.19 10.59 -8.22
CA ASN A 270 6.08 9.96 -8.92
C ASN A 270 6.56 9.09 -10.10
N GLU A 271 7.52 9.59 -10.88
CA GLU A 271 8.10 8.86 -12.00
C GLU A 271 8.91 7.65 -11.55
N ILE A 272 9.62 7.75 -10.42
CA ILE A 272 10.38 6.65 -9.82
C ILE A 272 9.45 5.50 -9.43
N TYR A 273 8.32 5.78 -8.75
CA TYR A 273 7.36 4.72 -8.41
C TYR A 273 6.71 4.11 -9.65
N GLU A 274 6.37 4.90 -10.68
CA GLU A 274 5.81 4.37 -11.92
C GLU A 274 6.83 3.48 -12.65
N ALA A 275 8.08 3.92 -12.75
CA ALA A 275 9.15 3.13 -13.35
C ALA A 275 9.46 1.86 -12.55
N ALA A 276 9.49 1.94 -11.21
CA ALA A 276 9.73 0.81 -10.34
C ALA A 276 8.69 -0.30 -10.58
N PHE A 277 7.40 0.04 -10.63
CA PHE A 277 6.36 -0.95 -10.92
C PHE A 277 6.43 -1.50 -12.34
N GLU A 278 6.89 -0.71 -13.32
CA GLU A 278 7.09 -1.19 -14.68
C GLU A 278 8.23 -2.21 -14.75
N LEU A 279 9.36 -1.92 -14.09
CA LEU A 279 10.52 -2.81 -13.99
C LEU A 279 10.16 -4.11 -13.26
N VAL A 280 9.45 -4.02 -12.14
CA VAL A 280 8.93 -5.17 -11.37
C VAL A 280 8.05 -6.07 -12.24
N ALA A 281 7.19 -5.48 -13.06
CA ALA A 281 6.30 -6.23 -13.93
C ALA A 281 7.05 -6.91 -15.09
N ALA A 282 7.98 -6.19 -15.72
CA ALA A 282 8.82 -6.70 -16.80
C ALA A 282 9.75 -7.83 -16.31
N ALA A 283 10.40 -7.66 -15.17
CA ALA A 283 11.20 -8.71 -14.53
C ALA A 283 10.34 -9.94 -14.19
N GLY A 284 9.10 -9.72 -13.72
CA GLY A 284 8.18 -10.81 -13.41
C GLY A 284 7.72 -11.59 -14.63
N GLU A 285 7.69 -10.96 -15.81
CA GLU A 285 7.41 -11.60 -17.11
C GLU A 285 8.60 -12.40 -17.62
N ALA A 286 9.82 -11.97 -17.34
CA ALA A 286 11.05 -12.65 -17.75
C ALA A 286 11.34 -13.96 -16.97
N GLU A 287 10.79 -14.09 -15.76
CA GLU A 287 10.91 -15.28 -14.89
C GLU A 287 9.89 -16.39 -15.22
N GLN A 288 8.95 -16.15 -16.16
CA GLN A 288 7.87 -17.08 -16.54
C GLN A 288 8.28 -18.01 -17.68
#